data_AF-A0A286Y1Y8-F1
#
_entry.id   AF-A0A286Y1Y8-F1
#
_cell.length_a   1.000
_cell.length_b   1.000
_cell.length_c   1.000
_cell.angle_alpha   90.00
_cell.angle_beta   90.00
_cell.angle_gamma   90.00
#
_symmetry.space_group_name_H-M   'P 1'
#
loop_
_entity.id
_entity.type
_entity.pdbx_description
1 polymer ?
#
loop_
_entity_poly.entity_id
_entity_poly.type
_entity_poly.pdbx_seq_one_letter_code
_entity_poly.pdbx_strand_id
1 'polypeptide(L)'
;WGVYLHNTFRQPFTGKYVLTGAYTLIAPNETRRHQIQRIAEQELASLEKWKEQNRAKPVYLLPKRLGGSQSESEVRQKQQLQLMQSKYQQKLKREEYIRIKKETEEAELQKMKAIQREKSNKLEEKKALQEKLRRETLREHHQYKTAEFLSRMDRTLPRRSACQFAPRGPQSSTW
;
A
#
# COMPACT_ATOMS: atom_id res chain seq x y z
N TRP A 1 -57.59 14.85 -28.30
CA TRP A 1 -58.62 13.85 -28.64
C TRP A 1 -59.68 13.91 -27.57
N GLY A 2 -60.76 14.64 -27.88
CA GLY A 2 -61.74 15.12 -26.91
C GLY A 2 -62.64 14.01 -26.37
N VAL A 3 -62.75 13.96 -25.05
CA VAL A 3 -63.73 13.13 -24.35
C VAL A 3 -65.08 13.80 -24.55
N TYR A 4 -65.86 13.33 -25.53
CA TYR A 4 -67.28 13.65 -25.62
C TYR A 4 -67.99 12.95 -24.46
N LEU A 5 -68.05 13.64 -23.31
CA LEU A 5 -69.05 13.40 -22.29
C LEU A 5 -70.40 13.65 -22.97
N HIS A 6 -71.04 12.59 -23.47
CA HIS A 6 -72.43 12.64 -23.89
C HIS A 6 -73.28 12.99 -22.67
N ASN A 7 -73.53 14.29 -22.56
CA ASN A 7 -74.76 14.93 -22.16
C ASN A 7 -75.68 13.97 -21.38
N THR A 8 -75.65 14.09 -20.06
CA THR A 8 -76.62 13.45 -19.16
C THR A 8 -78.02 13.76 -19.64
N PHE A 9 -78.63 12.80 -20.34
CA PHE A 9 -79.98 12.92 -20.88
C PHE A 9 -80.95 12.89 -19.69
N ARG A 10 -81.14 14.06 -19.07
CA ARG A 10 -82.09 14.31 -18.00
C ARG A 10 -83.48 14.29 -18.62
N GLN A 11 -84.05 13.09 -18.79
CA GLN A 11 -85.48 12.97 -19.05
C GLN A 11 -86.25 13.60 -17.88
N PRO A 12 -87.31 14.38 -18.12
CA PRO A 12 -88.16 14.86 -17.04
C PRO A 12 -88.70 13.66 -16.26
N PHE A 13 -88.67 13.76 -14.94
CA PHE A 13 -89.04 12.67 -14.04
C PHE A 13 -90.56 12.52 -14.03
N THR A 14 -91.09 11.52 -14.73
CA THR A 14 -92.53 11.26 -14.88
C THR A 14 -93.00 10.02 -14.10
N GLY A 15 -92.16 9.48 -13.22
CA GLY A 15 -92.46 8.27 -12.44
C GLY A 15 -93.50 8.50 -11.34
N LYS A 16 -94.38 7.53 -11.11
CA LYS A 16 -95.29 7.52 -9.96
C LYS A 16 -94.48 7.35 -8.67
N TYR A 17 -94.61 8.29 -7.74
CA TYR A 17 -94.00 8.22 -6.42
C TYR A 17 -94.84 7.34 -5.51
N VAL A 18 -94.22 6.36 -4.86
CA VAL A 18 -94.88 5.56 -3.82
C VAL A 18 -94.27 5.98 -2.47
N LEU A 19 -95.08 6.51 -1.56
CA LEU A 19 -94.65 6.84 -0.21
C LEU A 19 -94.73 5.60 0.68
N THR A 20 -93.64 5.24 1.34
CA THR A 20 -93.60 4.13 2.28
C THR A 20 -93.13 4.67 3.63
N GLY A 21 -94.06 5.34 4.34
CA GLY A 21 -93.76 6.02 5.60
C GLY A 21 -92.79 7.19 5.43
N ALA A 22 -91.60 7.09 6.03
CA ALA A 22 -90.62 8.19 6.12
C ALA A 22 -89.78 8.41 4.84
N TYR A 23 -89.89 7.55 3.82
CA TYR A 23 -89.15 7.70 2.56
C TYR A 23 -90.03 7.49 1.33
N THR A 24 -89.57 8.03 0.20
CA THR A 24 -90.22 7.90 -1.10
C THR A 24 -89.47 6.88 -1.95
N LEU A 25 -90.21 5.90 -2.46
CA LEU A 25 -89.72 4.93 -3.43
C LEU A 25 -89.99 5.44 -4.84
N ILE A 26 -88.91 5.55 -5.61
CA ILE A 26 -88.95 5.88 -7.02
C ILE A 26 -89.00 4.57 -7.80
N ALA A 27 -90.07 4.37 -8.57
CA ALA A 27 -90.18 3.23 -9.46
C ALA A 27 -89.12 3.31 -10.59
N PRO A 28 -88.41 2.22 -10.89
CA PRO A 28 -87.44 2.21 -11.99
C PRO A 28 -88.11 2.53 -13.33
N ASN A 29 -87.49 3.42 -14.12
CA ASN A 29 -87.93 3.66 -15.50
C ASN A 29 -87.47 2.50 -16.39
N GLU A 30 -88.41 1.64 -16.80
CA GLU A 30 -88.11 0.44 -17.58
C GLU A 30 -87.46 0.76 -18.94
N THR A 31 -87.85 1.85 -19.60
CA THR A 31 -87.22 2.25 -20.88
C THR A 31 -85.75 2.62 -20.69
N ARG A 32 -85.44 3.37 -19.62
CA ARG A 32 -84.07 3.74 -19.25
C ARG A 32 -83.27 2.50 -18.82
N ARG A 33 -83.90 1.57 -18.09
CA ARG A 33 -83.28 0.31 -17.68
C ARG A 33 -82.88 -0.53 -18.89
N HIS A 34 -83.80 -0.75 -19.83
CA HIS A 34 -83.52 -1.51 -21.05
C HIS A 34 -82.47 -0.83 -21.92
N GLN A 35 -82.44 0.51 -21.96
CA GLN A 35 -81.38 1.24 -22.66
C GLN A 35 -80.01 1.03 -22.00
N ILE A 36 -79.93 1.10 -20.67
CA ILE A 36 -78.70 0.83 -19.91
C ILE A 36 -78.24 -0.62 -20.12
N GLN A 37 -79.16 -1.59 -20.09
CA GLN A 37 -78.85 -3.01 -20.34
C GLN A 37 -78.27 -3.22 -21.74
N ARG A 38 -78.90 -2.65 -22.77
CA ARG A 38 -78.40 -2.74 -24.15
C ARG A 38 -77.01 -2.12 -24.32
N ILE A 39 -76.77 -0.97 -23.69
CA ILE A 39 -75.44 -0.33 -23.72
C ILE A 39 -74.42 -1.23 -23.02
N ALA A 40 -74.73 -1.74 -21.83
CA ALA A 40 -73.85 -2.64 -21.09
C ALA A 40 -73.50 -3.90 -21.91
N GLU A 41 -74.48 -4.52 -22.57
CA GLU A 41 -74.27 -5.67 -23.45
C GLU A 41 -73.39 -5.32 -24.65
N GLN A 42 -73.61 -4.16 -25.28
CA GLN A 42 -72.79 -3.68 -26.40
C GLN A 42 -71.35 -3.38 -25.99
N GLU A 43 -71.15 -2.79 -24.82
CA GLU A 43 -69.82 -2.48 -24.27
C GLU A 43 -69.06 -3.76 -23.93
N LEU A 44 -69.72 -4.76 -23.31
CA LEU A 44 -69.12 -6.06 -23.04
C LEU A 44 -68.67 -6.77 -24.33
N ALA A 45 -69.53 -6.82 -25.35
CA ALA A 45 -69.19 -7.42 -26.64
C ALA A 45 -68.04 -6.67 -27.35
N SER A 46 -67.99 -5.34 -27.22
CA SER A 46 -66.91 -4.53 -27.78
C SER A 46 -65.57 -4.78 -27.07
N LEU A 47 -65.61 -4.98 -25.75
CA LEU A 47 -64.44 -5.29 -24.93
C LEU A 47 -63.89 -6.69 -25.23
N GLU A 48 -64.74 -7.68 -25.46
CA GLU A 48 -64.32 -9.02 -25.88
C GLU A 48 -63.60 -8.99 -27.23
N LYS A 49 -64.19 -8.32 -28.24
CA LYS A 49 -63.54 -8.13 -29.54
C LYS A 49 -62.20 -7.41 -29.42
N TRP A 50 -62.12 -6.37 -28.58
CA TRP A 50 -60.86 -5.67 -28.34
C TRP A 50 -59.81 -6.59 -27.70
N LYS A 51 -60.21 -7.42 -26.72
CA LYS A 51 -59.31 -8.41 -26.10
C LYS A 51 -58.79 -9.44 -27.09
N GLU A 52 -59.65 -9.91 -27.99
CA GLU A 52 -59.25 -10.85 -29.04
C GLU A 52 -58.28 -10.22 -30.04
N GLN A 53 -58.58 -8.99 -30.49
CA GLN A 53 -57.74 -8.25 -31.44
C GLN A 53 -56.39 -7.86 -30.83
N ASN A 54 -56.36 -7.50 -29.54
CA ASN A 54 -55.16 -7.08 -28.82
C ASN A 54 -54.50 -8.23 -28.04
N ARG A 55 -54.97 -9.47 -28.25
CA ARG A 55 -54.36 -10.64 -27.62
C ARG A 55 -52.91 -10.74 -28.09
N ALA A 56 -51.97 -10.70 -27.15
CA ALA A 56 -50.57 -10.89 -27.46
C ALA A 56 -50.37 -12.23 -28.18
N LYS A 57 -49.76 -12.19 -29.36
CA LYS A 57 -49.46 -13.41 -30.12
C LYS A 57 -48.43 -14.23 -29.34
N PRO A 58 -48.61 -15.55 -29.19
CA PRO A 58 -47.59 -16.40 -28.60
C PRO A 58 -46.29 -16.27 -29.38
N VAL A 59 -45.21 -15.94 -28.68
CA VAL A 59 -43.89 -15.76 -29.27
C VAL A 59 -43.20 -17.13 -29.30
N TYR A 60 -43.07 -17.71 -30.49
CA TYR A 60 -42.38 -18.99 -30.71
C TYR A 60 -40.91 -18.76 -31.12
N LEU A 61 -40.20 -17.88 -30.42
CA LEU A 61 -38.78 -17.65 -30.67
C LEU A 61 -37.94 -18.57 -29.80
N LEU A 62 -36.97 -19.25 -30.41
CA LEU A 62 -35.96 -19.98 -29.66
C LEU A 62 -35.10 -18.98 -28.87
N PRO A 63 -34.86 -19.21 -27.56
CA PRO A 63 -33.98 -18.35 -26.78
C PRO A 63 -32.61 -18.25 -27.45
N LYS A 64 -32.25 -17.04 -27.89
CA LYS A 64 -30.94 -16.77 -28.47
C LYS A 64 -29.99 -16.43 -27.34
N ARG A 65 -28.89 -17.18 -27.21
CA ARG A 65 -27.84 -16.90 -26.23
C ARG A 65 -27.22 -15.54 -26.56
N LEU A 66 -27.47 -14.54 -25.72
CA LEU A 66 -26.88 -13.22 -25.81
C LEU A 66 -25.71 -13.16 -24.82
N GLY A 67 -24.48 -13.00 -25.34
CA GLY A 67 -23.25 -12.94 -24.52
C GLY A 67 -22.08 -13.71 -25.11
N GLY A 68 -20.92 -13.64 -24.44
CA GLY A 68 -19.68 -14.30 -24.85
C GLY A 68 -19.74 -15.83 -24.79
N SER A 69 -18.80 -16.48 -25.48
CA SER A 69 -18.70 -17.94 -25.61
C SER A 69 -18.07 -18.66 -24.41
N GLN A 70 -17.56 -17.91 -23.42
CA GLN A 70 -16.88 -18.49 -22.26
C GLN A 70 -17.88 -18.90 -21.17
N SER A 71 -17.61 -20.04 -20.54
CA SER A 71 -18.33 -20.49 -19.36
C SER A 71 -17.93 -19.64 -18.14
N GLU A 72 -18.85 -19.45 -17.20
CA GLU A 72 -18.58 -18.78 -15.93
C GLU A 72 -17.39 -19.40 -15.18
N SER A 73 -17.30 -20.74 -15.20
CA SER A 73 -16.21 -21.49 -14.55
C SER A 73 -14.84 -21.15 -15.13
N GLU A 74 -14.73 -21.02 -16.45
CA GLU A 74 -13.49 -20.64 -17.13
C GLU A 74 -13.05 -19.22 -16.76
N VAL A 75 -13.99 -18.29 -16.69
CA VAL A 75 -13.73 -16.91 -16.29
C VAL A 75 -13.23 -16.86 -14.85
N ARG A 76 -13.88 -17.59 -13.93
CA ARG A 76 -13.45 -17.68 -12.52
C ARG A 76 -12.05 -18.27 -12.39
N GLN A 77 -11.76 -19.36 -13.12
CA GLN A 77 -10.44 -19.99 -13.10
C GLN A 77 -9.36 -19.03 -13.60
N LYS A 78 -9.58 -18.34 -14.72
CA LYS A 78 -8.64 -17.35 -15.25
C LYS A 78 -8.39 -16.22 -14.26
N GLN A 79 -9.44 -15.69 -13.64
CA GLN A 79 -9.33 -14.65 -12.64
C GLN A 79 -8.49 -15.10 -11.43
N GLN A 80 -8.70 -16.32 -10.96
CA GLN A 80 -7.93 -16.89 -9.86
C GLN A 80 -6.44 -17.04 -10.21
N LEU A 81 -6.14 -17.53 -11.41
CA LEU A 81 -4.76 -17.66 -11.88
C LEU A 81 -4.07 -16.30 -12.02
N GLN A 82 -4.77 -15.30 -12.58
CA GLN A 82 -4.24 -13.94 -12.72
C GLN A 82 -3.96 -13.30 -11.35
N LEU A 83 -4.84 -13.52 -10.37
CA LEU A 83 -4.63 -13.05 -9.01
C LEU A 83 -3.39 -13.71 -8.36
N MET A 84 -3.21 -15.01 -8.56
CA MET A 84 -2.03 -15.73 -8.04
C MET A 84 -0.73 -15.20 -8.65
N GLN A 85 -0.71 -15.03 -9.98
CA GLN A 85 0.47 -14.53 -10.70
C GLN A 85 0.83 -13.10 -10.28
N SER A 86 -0.15 -12.21 -10.20
CA SER A 86 0.08 -10.82 -9.79
C SER A 86 0.58 -10.70 -8.36
N LYS A 87 0.01 -11.48 -7.41
CA LYS A 87 0.51 -11.57 -6.03
C LYS A 87 1.97 -12.01 -5.98
N TYR A 88 2.32 -13.04 -6.75
CA TYR A 88 3.68 -13.56 -6.79
C TYR A 88 4.67 -12.52 -7.35
N GLN A 89 4.33 -11.88 -8.47
CA GLN A 89 5.16 -10.82 -9.07
C GLN A 89 5.34 -9.63 -8.12
N GLN A 90 4.29 -9.25 -7.40
CA GLN A 90 4.38 -8.17 -6.42
C GLN A 90 5.32 -8.53 -5.25
N LYS A 91 5.29 -9.78 -4.80
CA LYS A 91 6.20 -10.28 -3.76
C LYS A 91 7.66 -10.18 -4.20
N LEU A 92 7.98 -10.66 -5.41
CA LEU A 92 9.33 -10.57 -5.97
C LEU A 92 9.82 -9.12 -6.06
N LYS A 93 9.00 -8.20 -6.57
CA LYS A 93 9.37 -6.78 -6.66
C LYS A 93 9.66 -6.16 -5.29
N ARG A 94 8.92 -6.55 -4.25
CA ARG A 94 9.15 -6.07 -2.88
C ARG A 94 10.46 -6.61 -2.33
N GLU A 95 10.75 -7.89 -2.53
CA GLU A 95 11.98 -8.53 -2.07
C GLU A 95 13.21 -7.90 -2.74
N GLU A 96 13.17 -7.71 -4.06
CA GLU A 96 14.24 -7.05 -4.81
C GLU A 96 14.44 -5.60 -4.34
N TYR A 97 13.36 -4.84 -4.13
CA TYR A 97 13.46 -3.49 -3.59
C TYR A 97 14.11 -3.48 -2.19
N ILE A 98 13.72 -4.41 -1.31
CA ILE A 98 14.31 -4.52 0.03
C ILE A 98 15.80 -4.88 -0.05
N ARG A 99 16.19 -5.78 -0.96
CA ARG A 99 17.58 -6.16 -1.16
C ARG A 99 18.43 -4.98 -1.61
N ILE A 100 18.00 -4.27 -2.66
CA ILE A 100 18.71 -3.08 -3.16
C ILE A 100 18.85 -2.04 -2.06
N LYS A 101 17.76 -1.78 -1.30
CA LYS A 101 17.80 -0.82 -0.20
C LYS A 101 18.83 -1.21 0.86
N LYS A 102 18.86 -2.47 1.28
CA LYS A 102 19.86 -2.97 2.24
C LYS A 102 21.28 -2.84 1.70
N GLU A 103 21.52 -3.23 0.45
CA GLU A 103 22.83 -3.11 -0.20
C GLU A 103 23.30 -1.65 -0.24
N THR A 104 22.41 -0.70 -0.52
CA THR A 104 22.74 0.74 -0.49
C THR A 104 23.06 1.23 0.92
N GLU A 105 22.26 0.87 1.93
CA GLU A 105 22.49 1.25 3.32
C GLU A 105 23.81 0.66 3.84
N GLU A 106 24.11 -0.60 3.52
CA GLU A 106 25.37 -1.24 3.88
C GLU A 106 26.58 -0.58 3.22
N ALA A 107 26.48 -0.21 1.93
CA ALA A 107 27.53 0.51 1.23
C ALA A 107 27.80 1.90 1.85
N GLU A 108 26.75 2.62 2.25
CA GLU A 108 26.89 3.90 2.96
C GLU A 108 27.56 3.73 4.32
N LEU A 109 27.14 2.73 5.11
CA LEU A 109 27.77 2.42 6.39
C LEU A 109 29.24 2.03 6.24
N GLN A 110 29.60 1.26 5.20
CA GLN A 110 30.99 0.93 4.91
C GLN A 110 31.81 2.17 4.56
N LYS A 111 31.27 3.09 3.76
CA LYS A 111 31.92 4.38 3.46
C LYS A 111 32.15 5.20 4.73
N MET A 112 31.14 5.33 5.59
CA MET A 112 31.27 6.05 6.86
C MET A 112 32.33 5.42 7.77
N LYS A 113 32.34 4.08 7.88
CA LYS A 113 33.36 3.35 8.65
C LYS A 113 34.76 3.56 8.09
N ALA A 114 34.94 3.54 6.77
CA ALA A 114 36.23 3.79 6.14
C ALA A 114 36.75 5.20 6.44
N ILE A 115 35.88 6.22 6.33
CA ILE A 115 36.20 7.61 6.68
C ILE A 115 36.62 7.71 8.15
N GLN A 116 35.89 7.04 9.06
CA GLN A 116 36.22 7.09 10.48
C GLN A 116 37.55 6.40 10.79
N ARG A 117 37.84 5.27 10.14
CA ARG A 117 39.13 4.57 10.24
C ARG A 117 40.28 5.45 9.74
N GLU A 118 40.12 6.10 8.58
CA GLU A 118 41.13 7.00 8.03
C GLU A 118 41.42 8.17 9.00
N LYS A 119 40.38 8.77 9.58
CA LYS A 119 40.52 9.81 10.61
C LYS A 119 41.26 9.30 11.84
N SER A 120 40.96 8.09 12.29
CA SER A 120 41.64 7.45 13.43
C SER A 120 43.12 7.21 13.13
N ASN A 121 43.45 6.67 11.96
CA ASN A 121 44.83 6.41 11.55
C ASN A 121 45.64 7.70 11.49
N LYS A 122 45.10 8.76 10.86
CA LYS A 122 45.74 10.07 10.82
C LYS A 122 46.00 10.66 12.21
N LEU A 123 45.09 10.43 13.15
CA LEU A 123 45.26 10.88 14.53
C LEU A 123 46.36 10.09 15.24
N GLU A 124 46.40 8.77 15.06
CA GLU A 124 47.41 7.88 15.63
C GLU A 124 48.81 8.20 15.09
N GLU A 125 48.95 8.42 13.79
CA GLU A 125 50.20 8.84 13.16
C GLU A 125 50.73 10.14 13.76
N LYS A 126 49.86 11.14 13.96
CA LYS A 126 50.25 12.40 14.62
C LYS A 126 50.74 12.19 16.05
N LYS A 127 50.04 11.36 16.83
CA LYS A 127 50.43 11.02 18.20
C LYS A 127 51.77 10.27 18.22
N ALA A 128 51.97 9.32 17.31
CA ALA A 128 53.19 8.57 17.19
C ALA A 128 54.39 9.47 16.84
N LEU A 129 54.22 10.44 15.94
CA LEU A 129 55.23 11.43 15.61
C LEU A 129 55.57 12.32 16.81
N GLN A 130 54.57 12.82 17.53
CA GLN A 130 54.78 13.64 18.72
C GLN A 130 55.53 12.86 19.81
N GLU A 131 55.16 11.61 20.06
CA GLU A 131 55.83 10.77 21.04
C GLU A 131 57.26 10.42 20.63
N LYS A 132 57.53 10.24 19.32
CA LYS A 132 58.90 10.07 18.82
C LYS A 132 59.77 11.30 19.11
N LEU A 133 59.28 12.49 18.79
CA LEU A 133 59.99 13.75 19.09
C LEU A 133 60.22 13.91 20.60
N ARG A 134 59.23 13.59 21.43
CA ARG A 134 59.37 13.60 22.90
C ARG A 134 60.45 12.62 23.37
N ARG A 135 60.53 11.43 22.78
CA ARG A 135 61.57 10.43 23.10
C ARG A 135 62.95 10.88 22.62
N GLU A 136 63.05 11.48 21.45
CA GLU A 136 64.31 11.99 20.88
C GLU A 136 64.88 13.12 21.72
N THR A 137 64.10 14.15 22.03
CA THR A 137 64.51 15.25 22.91
C THR A 137 64.99 14.78 24.29
N LEU A 138 64.29 13.80 24.89
CA LEU A 138 64.74 13.20 26.14
C LEU A 138 66.05 12.42 26.00
N ARG A 139 66.22 11.69 24.89
CA ARG A 139 67.47 10.96 24.58
C ARG A 139 68.63 11.92 24.39
N GLU A 140 68.45 12.99 23.61
CA GLU A 140 69.45 14.04 23.38
C GLU A 140 69.85 14.72 24.68
N HIS A 141 68.87 15.12 25.51
CA HIS A 141 69.14 15.70 26.82
C HIS A 141 69.94 14.74 27.72
N HIS A 142 69.58 13.45 27.74
CA HIS A 142 70.29 12.45 28.51
C HIS A 142 71.73 12.24 28.00
N GLN A 143 71.93 12.19 26.68
CA GLN A 143 73.27 12.11 26.07
C GLN A 143 74.11 13.33 26.41
N TYR A 144 73.55 14.54 26.27
CA TYR A 144 74.23 15.80 26.61
C TYR A 144 74.65 15.81 28.09
N LYS A 145 73.75 15.45 29.00
CA LYS A 145 74.04 15.43 30.45
C LYS A 145 75.10 14.38 30.81
N THR A 146 75.05 13.20 30.20
CA THR A 146 76.06 12.16 30.39
C THR A 146 77.43 12.62 29.87
N ALA A 147 77.48 13.24 28.68
CA ALA A 147 78.72 13.78 28.12
C ALA A 147 79.30 14.95 28.96
N GLU A 148 78.45 15.84 29.47
CA GLU A 148 78.83 16.91 30.39
C GLU A 148 79.46 16.33 31.67
N PHE A 149 78.85 15.30 32.25
CA PHE A 149 79.35 14.61 33.43
C PHE A 149 80.73 13.97 33.18
N LEU A 150 80.89 13.23 32.08
CA LEU A 150 82.17 12.61 31.70
C LEU A 150 83.26 13.67 31.46
N SER A 151 82.93 14.76 30.77
CA SER A 151 83.88 15.87 30.54
C SER A 151 84.34 16.52 31.84
N ARG A 152 83.46 16.59 32.86
CA ARG A 152 83.83 17.08 34.18
C ARG A 152 84.77 16.13 34.89
N MET A 153 84.51 14.82 34.83
CA MET A 153 85.39 13.77 35.37
C MET A 153 86.80 13.86 34.77
N ASP A 154 86.90 13.93 33.44
CA ASP A 154 88.18 14.01 32.72
C ASP A 154 89.01 15.26 33.07
N ARG A 155 88.35 16.37 33.42
CA ARG A 155 89.01 17.61 33.89
C ARG A 155 89.44 17.56 35.35
N THR A 156 88.68 16.86 36.20
CA THR A 156 88.96 16.75 37.65
C THR A 156 90.00 15.69 38.01
N LEU A 157 90.25 14.75 37.10
CA LEU A 157 91.39 13.86 37.22
C LEU A 157 92.61 14.58 36.64
N PRO A 158 93.69 14.82 37.41
CA PRO A 158 94.95 15.22 36.78
C PRO A 158 95.30 14.12 35.79
N ARG A 159 95.73 14.46 34.57
CA ARG A 159 96.23 13.53 33.53
C ARG A 159 97.17 12.53 34.20
N ARG A 160 96.61 11.43 34.71
CA ARG A 160 97.33 10.47 35.54
C ARG A 160 98.15 9.72 34.53
N SER A 161 99.43 10.09 34.49
CA SER A 161 100.48 9.32 33.85
C SER A 161 100.17 7.84 34.01
N ALA A 162 100.26 7.11 32.90
CA ALA A 162 100.05 5.69 32.83
C ALA A 162 100.86 4.97 33.93
N CYS A 163 100.23 4.69 35.07
CA CYS A 163 100.68 3.61 35.93
C CYS A 163 100.24 2.33 35.22
N GLN A 164 101.22 1.66 34.63
CA GLN A 164 101.03 0.34 34.06
C GLN A 164 100.50 -0.59 35.14
N PHE A 165 99.24 -0.97 35.03
CA PHE A 165 98.75 -2.16 35.73
C PHE A 165 99.15 -3.35 34.88
N ALA A 166 100.18 -4.07 35.34
CA ALA A 166 100.50 -5.39 34.84
C ALA A 166 99.24 -6.29 34.98
N PRO A 167 98.95 -7.17 34.01
CA PRO A 167 97.77 -8.02 34.06
C PRO A 167 97.95 -9.05 35.18
N ARG A 168 97.15 -8.93 36.26
CA ARG A 168 96.96 -10.05 37.18
C ARG A 168 95.99 -11.03 36.51
N GLY A 169 96.50 -12.24 36.31
CA GLY A 169 95.85 -13.34 35.59
C GLY A 169 94.54 -13.85 36.22
N PRO A 170 93.89 -14.83 35.56
CA PRO A 170 92.53 -15.21 35.85
C PRO A 170 92.47 -16.03 37.15
N GLN A 171 91.75 -15.53 38.16
CA GLN A 171 91.32 -16.38 39.27
C GLN A 171 89.81 -16.63 39.16
N SER A 172 89.53 -17.89 38.83
CA SER A 172 88.27 -18.59 38.98
C SER A 172 87.69 -18.44 40.39
N SER A 173 86.40 -18.11 40.47
CA SER A 173 85.60 -18.41 41.66
C SER A 173 84.16 -18.66 41.22
N THR A 174 83.85 -19.94 41.06
CA THR A 174 82.53 -20.56 41.18
C THR A 174 81.81 -20.07 42.44
N TRP A 175 80.58 -19.59 42.31
CA TRP A 175 79.35 -20.05 42.98
C TRP A 175 78.14 -19.36 42.33
#